data_AF-A0A2D9WJ26-F1
#
_entry.id   AF-A0A2D9WJ26-F1
#
_cell.length_a   1.000
_cell.length_b   1.000
_cell.length_c   1.000
_cell.angle_alpha   90.00
_cell.angle_beta   90.00
_cell.angle_gamma   90.00
#
_symmetry.space_group_name_H-M   'P 1'
#
loop_
_entity.id
_entity.type
_entity.pdbx_description
1 polymer ?
#
loop_
_entity_poly.entity_id
_entity_poly.type
_entity_poly.pdbx_seq_one_letter_code
_entity_poly.pdbx_strand_id
1 'polypeptide(L)'
;MRRLVALLLVSMLSLSVSAAGQSGVNDSTSLEGTGLAATQYDDMAYGGTDYSMSVSLDEGSDVTSIEWITQICINTGVCFTPETNEMSSDDGTTYTSQVDVDDSASYINWKFVLHHEDGSQSDVPEQGFGWKIWSDCWWDNGTWGGPNSDCQEGPASLLPGFAASAAAAAIAMAALMARRD
;
A
#
# COMPACT_ATOMS: atom_id res chain seq x y z
N MET A 1 -30.57 28.50 16.47
CA MET A 1 -29.31 27.95 17.05
C MET A 1 -29.19 26.43 16.92
N ARG A 2 -30.15 25.61 17.41
CA ARG A 2 -30.05 24.12 17.32
C ARG A 2 -29.86 23.56 15.90
N ARG A 3 -30.51 24.15 14.88
CA ARG A 3 -30.36 23.72 13.47
C ARG A 3 -29.00 24.07 12.86
N LEU A 4 -28.40 25.19 13.28
CA LEU A 4 -27.05 25.60 12.85
C LEU A 4 -25.98 24.71 13.48
N VAL A 5 -26.14 24.33 14.74
CA VAL A 5 -25.25 23.38 15.43
C VAL A 5 -25.33 21.98 14.80
N ALA A 6 -26.53 21.53 14.44
CA ALA A 6 -26.70 20.25 13.74
C ALA A 6 -26.06 20.25 12.34
N LEU A 7 -26.19 21.34 11.58
CA LEU A 7 -25.53 21.48 10.28
C LEU A 7 -24.00 21.49 10.42
N LEU A 8 -23.46 22.19 11.42
CA LEU A 8 -22.03 22.21 11.72
C LEU A 8 -21.48 20.83 12.09
N LEU A 9 -22.21 20.07 12.90
CA LEU A 9 -21.83 18.69 13.27
C LEU A 9 -21.85 17.76 12.05
N VAL A 10 -22.88 17.84 11.19
CA VAL A 10 -22.97 17.03 9.96
C VAL A 10 -21.88 17.42 8.95
N SER A 11 -21.49 18.69 8.86
CA SER A 11 -20.36 19.12 8.03
C SER A 11 -18.99 18.68 8.57
N MET A 12 -18.83 18.53 9.89
CA MET A 12 -17.61 17.95 10.47
C MET A 12 -17.52 16.43 10.24
N LEU A 13 -18.67 15.74 10.23
CA LEU A 13 -18.76 14.30 9.95
C LEU A 13 -18.57 13.93 8.46
N SER A 14 -18.69 14.91 7.55
CA SER A 14 -18.43 14.72 6.10
C SER A 14 -16.98 15.03 5.71
N LEU A 15 -16.19 15.57 6.63
CA LEU A 15 -14.72 15.49 6.58
C LEU A 15 -14.29 14.12 7.09
N SER A 16 -14.80 13.04 6.49
CA SER A 16 -14.10 11.77 6.51
C SER A 16 -12.78 12.03 5.80
N VAL A 17 -11.73 12.22 6.61
CA VAL A 17 -10.34 12.30 6.15
C VAL A 17 -10.11 11.10 5.24
N SER A 18 -10.18 11.34 3.94
CA SER A 18 -9.79 10.37 2.93
C SER A 18 -8.28 10.43 2.89
N ALA A 19 -7.62 9.95 3.94
CA ALA A 19 -6.19 9.66 3.93
C ALA A 19 -5.91 8.34 3.17
N ALA A 20 -6.81 7.97 2.25
CA ALA A 20 -6.55 6.92 1.29
C ALA A 20 -5.82 7.58 0.12
N GLY A 21 -4.51 7.36 0.04
CA GLY A 21 -3.70 7.75 -1.10
C GLY A 21 -4.34 7.29 -2.42
N GLN A 22 -4.06 8.02 -3.49
CA GLN A 22 -4.63 7.71 -4.80
C GLN A 22 -4.03 6.41 -5.34
N SER A 23 -4.87 5.52 -5.87
CA SER A 23 -4.42 4.26 -6.50
C SER A 23 -3.34 4.52 -7.55
N GLY A 24 -2.22 3.82 -7.46
CA GLY A 24 -1.09 3.95 -8.37
C GLY A 24 -0.23 5.21 -8.21
N VAL A 25 -0.48 6.03 -7.19
CA VAL A 25 0.35 7.21 -6.87
C VAL A 25 1.09 6.93 -5.57
N ASN A 26 2.41 7.04 -5.64
CA ASN A 26 3.28 6.84 -4.48
C ASN A 26 3.03 7.93 -3.42
N ASP A 27 3.01 7.52 -2.15
CA ASP A 27 2.88 8.41 -1.00
C ASP A 27 4.22 8.51 -0.27
N SER A 28 4.52 9.69 0.28
CA SER A 28 5.70 9.95 1.10
C SER A 28 5.39 10.98 2.18
N THR A 29 6.04 10.87 3.33
CA THR A 29 5.96 11.88 4.40
C THR A 29 7.16 12.82 4.38
N SER A 30 6.97 14.03 4.93
CA SER A 30 8.08 14.94 5.20
C SER A 30 9.02 14.35 6.25
N LEU A 31 10.32 14.63 6.11
CA LEU A 31 11.36 14.30 7.09
C LEU A 31 11.71 15.48 8.00
N GLU A 32 11.14 16.66 7.76
CA GLU A 32 11.46 17.87 8.52
C GLU A 32 11.22 17.69 10.02
N GLY A 33 12.27 17.90 10.81
CA GLY A 33 12.20 17.80 12.28
C GLY A 33 12.18 16.37 12.83
N THR A 34 12.40 15.36 11.99
CA THR A 34 12.40 13.95 12.40
C THR A 34 13.78 13.42 12.80
N GLY A 35 14.86 14.17 12.51
CA GLY A 35 16.24 13.72 12.70
C GLY A 35 16.80 12.90 11.54
N LEU A 36 16.00 12.70 10.48
CA LEU A 36 16.37 12.07 9.23
C LEU A 36 16.61 13.14 8.15
N ALA A 37 17.77 13.09 7.51
CA ALA A 37 18.13 13.99 6.42
C ALA A 37 17.56 13.54 5.07
N ALA A 38 17.63 12.24 4.80
CA ALA A 38 17.23 11.68 3.50
C ALA A 38 16.81 10.22 3.60
N THR A 39 15.95 9.81 2.67
CA THR A 39 15.59 8.41 2.41
C THR A 39 15.81 8.13 0.94
N GLN A 40 16.37 6.97 0.62
CA GLN A 40 16.62 6.52 -0.74
C GLN A 40 16.10 5.10 -0.91
N TYR A 41 15.22 4.94 -1.89
CA TYR A 41 14.50 3.71 -2.22
C TYR A 41 14.04 3.79 -3.68
N ASP A 42 13.65 2.66 -4.25
CA ASP A 42 13.15 2.61 -5.63
C ASP A 42 11.72 3.12 -5.73
N ASP A 43 11.40 3.86 -6.79
CA ASP A 43 10.06 4.42 -7.03
C ASP A 43 9.00 3.36 -7.42
N MET A 44 9.38 2.09 -7.48
CA MET A 44 8.52 0.98 -7.86
C MET A 44 8.94 -0.30 -7.13
N ALA A 45 7.97 -1.06 -6.62
CA ALA A 45 8.21 -2.30 -5.89
C ALA A 45 7.99 -3.52 -6.79
N TYR A 46 9.04 -4.08 -7.37
CA TYR A 46 8.93 -5.24 -8.25
C TYR A 46 8.70 -6.52 -7.44
N GLY A 47 7.62 -7.24 -7.74
CA GLY A 47 7.34 -8.54 -7.12
C GLY A 47 8.44 -9.55 -7.38
N GLY A 48 8.79 -10.34 -6.36
CA GLY A 48 9.83 -11.38 -6.44
C GLY A 48 11.25 -10.86 -6.37
N THR A 49 11.44 -9.60 -5.95
CA THR A 49 12.75 -8.97 -5.86
C THR A 49 12.96 -8.28 -4.51
N ASP A 50 14.22 -8.09 -4.17
CA ASP A 50 14.63 -7.35 -2.96
C ASP A 50 14.31 -5.86 -3.14
N TYR A 51 13.67 -5.27 -2.14
CA TYR A 51 13.43 -3.83 -2.06
C TYR A 51 14.36 -3.22 -1.01
N SER A 52 15.28 -2.37 -1.46
CA SER A 52 16.32 -1.78 -0.64
C SER A 52 15.93 -0.41 -0.09
N MET A 53 16.32 -0.14 1.14
CA MET A 53 16.13 1.14 1.81
C MET A 53 17.46 1.66 2.36
N SER A 54 17.74 2.93 2.11
CA SER A 54 18.82 3.68 2.76
C SER A 54 18.26 4.94 3.43
N VAL A 55 18.68 5.20 4.65
CA VAL A 55 18.29 6.37 5.46
C VAL A 55 19.55 7.06 5.94
N SER A 56 19.64 8.37 5.75
CA SER A 56 20.71 9.20 6.29
C SER A 56 20.18 10.09 7.40
N LEU A 57 20.96 10.22 8.48
CA LEU A 57 20.63 11.08 9.61
C LEU A 57 21.01 12.55 9.35
N ASP A 58 20.32 13.46 10.03
CA ASP A 58 20.75 14.87 10.11
C ASP A 58 22.09 15.01 10.85
N GLU A 59 22.86 16.06 10.53
CA GLU A 59 24.08 16.37 11.27
C GLU A 59 23.76 16.68 12.74
N GLY A 60 24.38 15.94 13.65
CA GLY A 60 24.13 16.07 15.10
C GLY A 60 22.84 15.42 15.59
N SER A 61 22.21 14.57 14.77
CA SER A 61 21.11 13.70 15.21
C SER A 61 21.54 12.82 16.38
N ASP A 62 20.62 12.61 17.32
CA ASP A 62 20.79 11.75 18.50
C ASP A 62 20.25 10.32 18.29
N VAL A 63 19.93 9.97 17.04
CA VAL A 63 19.48 8.64 16.64
C VAL A 63 20.65 7.66 16.67
N THR A 64 20.44 6.51 17.32
CA THR A 64 21.44 5.46 17.53
C THR A 64 21.16 4.20 16.73
N SER A 65 19.88 3.88 16.49
CA SER A 65 19.44 2.79 15.63
C SER A 65 18.09 3.10 15.00
N ILE A 66 17.81 2.44 13.86
CA ILE A 66 16.58 2.59 13.10
C ILE A 66 15.98 1.21 12.87
N GLU A 67 14.70 1.07 13.21
CA GLU A 67 13.88 -0.05 12.74
C GLU A 67 13.04 0.43 11.55
N TRP A 68 13.04 -0.36 10.47
CA TRP A 68 12.21 -0.15 9.30
C TRP A 68 11.04 -1.12 9.33
N ILE A 69 9.86 -0.59 9.62
CA ILE A 69 8.63 -1.38 9.73
C ILE A 69 7.92 -1.39 8.39
N THR A 70 7.92 -2.52 7.70
CA THR A 70 7.34 -2.68 6.36
C THR A 70 6.04 -3.48 6.42
N GLN A 71 5.12 -3.20 5.50
CA GLN A 71 3.98 -4.07 5.23
C GLN A 71 3.75 -4.16 3.72
N ILE A 72 3.56 -5.38 3.25
CA ILE A 72 3.26 -5.70 1.86
C ILE A 72 1.78 -6.03 1.74
N CYS A 73 1.13 -5.42 0.76
CA CYS A 73 -0.25 -5.71 0.40
C CYS A 73 -0.30 -6.28 -1.00
N ILE A 74 -1.03 -7.37 -1.19
CA ILE A 74 -1.09 -8.12 -2.44
C ILE A 74 -2.32 -7.76 -3.27
N ASN A 75 -2.32 -8.15 -4.54
CA ASN A 75 -3.36 -7.82 -5.53
C ASN A 75 -4.77 -8.31 -5.19
N THR A 76 -4.94 -9.16 -4.17
CA THR A 76 -6.27 -9.53 -3.65
C THR A 76 -6.87 -8.48 -2.70
N GLY A 77 -6.12 -7.43 -2.36
CA GLY A 77 -6.49 -6.42 -1.37
C GLY A 77 -6.19 -6.83 0.08
N VAL A 78 -5.53 -7.98 0.29
CA VAL A 78 -5.07 -8.43 1.61
C VAL A 78 -3.68 -7.90 1.88
N CYS A 79 -3.43 -7.47 3.12
CA CYS A 79 -2.10 -7.08 3.58
C CYS A 79 -1.55 -8.13 4.55
N PHE A 80 -0.26 -8.41 4.43
CA PHE A 80 0.45 -9.18 5.43
C PHE A 80 0.61 -8.39 6.73
N THR A 81 0.93 -9.10 7.81
CA THR A 81 1.31 -8.45 9.07
C THR A 81 2.56 -7.62 8.86
N PRO A 82 2.66 -6.44 9.48
CA PRO A 82 3.89 -5.66 9.41
C PRO A 82 5.09 -6.43 9.96
N GLU A 83 6.25 -6.25 9.34
CA GLU A 83 7.52 -6.85 9.74
C GLU A 83 8.50 -5.78 10.21
N THR A 84 9.22 -6.07 11.28
CA THR A 84 10.26 -5.20 11.84
C THR A 84 11.61 -5.60 11.27
N ASN A 85 12.26 -4.67 10.57
CA ASN A 85 13.57 -4.88 9.97
C ASN A 85 14.58 -3.96 10.64
N GLU A 86 15.56 -4.53 11.35
CA GLU A 86 16.67 -3.75 11.90
C GLU A 86 17.54 -3.24 10.73
N MET A 87 17.88 -1.95 10.76
CA MET A 87 18.79 -1.37 9.79
C MET A 87 20.23 -1.40 10.29
N SER A 88 21.18 -1.70 9.40
CA SER A 88 22.60 -1.75 9.70
C SER A 88 23.32 -0.49 9.21
N SER A 89 24.33 -0.05 9.95
CA SER A 89 25.18 1.10 9.59
C SER A 89 26.65 0.79 9.86
N ASP A 90 27.50 1.13 8.90
CA ASP A 90 28.97 1.01 9.03
C ASP A 90 29.62 2.31 9.55
N ASP A 91 28.96 3.45 9.35
CA ASP A 91 29.49 4.79 9.67
C ASP A 91 28.71 5.51 10.79
N GLY A 92 27.60 4.93 11.26
CA GLY A 92 26.72 5.50 12.27
C GLY A 92 25.85 6.67 11.79
N THR A 93 25.84 6.96 10.48
CA THR A 93 25.11 8.09 9.88
C THR A 93 24.19 7.69 8.75
N THR A 94 24.54 6.61 8.04
CA THR A 94 23.74 6.01 6.97
C THR A 94 23.37 4.60 7.36
N TYR A 95 22.07 4.32 7.39
CA TYR A 95 21.48 3.05 7.77
C TYR A 95 20.87 2.40 6.52
N THR A 96 21.08 1.11 6.35
CA THR A 96 20.58 0.35 5.20
C THR A 96 19.91 -0.95 5.63
N SER A 97 18.89 -1.36 4.88
CA SER A 97 18.23 -2.65 5.02
C SER A 97 17.55 -3.04 3.71
N GLN A 98 17.09 -4.29 3.62
CA GLN A 98 16.38 -4.83 2.47
C GLN A 98 15.29 -5.80 2.92
N VAL A 99 14.23 -5.91 2.13
CA VAL A 99 13.14 -6.88 2.33
C VAL A 99 12.77 -7.55 1.01
N ASP A 100 12.27 -8.78 1.08
CA ASP A 100 11.80 -9.50 -0.11
C ASP A 100 10.35 -9.09 -0.42
N VAL A 101 10.10 -8.63 -1.64
CA VAL A 101 8.74 -8.27 -2.08
C VAL A 101 8.04 -9.51 -2.66
N ASP A 102 6.84 -9.80 -2.16
CA ASP A 102 6.01 -10.90 -2.68
C ASP A 102 5.69 -10.72 -4.17
N ASP A 103 5.70 -11.81 -4.94
CA ASP A 103 5.39 -11.82 -6.39
C ASP A 103 4.03 -11.20 -6.72
N SER A 104 3.07 -11.26 -5.79
CA SER A 104 1.72 -10.76 -5.94
C SER A 104 1.49 -9.40 -5.27
N ALA A 105 2.56 -8.71 -4.85
CA ALA A 105 2.49 -7.39 -4.26
C ALA A 105 1.76 -6.40 -5.18
N SER A 106 0.83 -5.65 -4.60
CA SER A 106 0.20 -4.46 -5.15
C SER A 106 0.98 -3.22 -4.75
N TYR A 107 1.42 -3.17 -3.48
CA TYR A 107 2.30 -2.13 -2.97
C TYR A 107 3.02 -2.59 -1.69
N ILE A 108 4.10 -1.88 -1.37
CA ILE A 108 4.76 -1.89 -0.07
C ILE A 108 4.52 -0.54 0.62
N ASN A 109 4.25 -0.55 1.92
CA ASN A 109 4.19 0.66 2.74
C ASN A 109 5.10 0.50 3.96
N TRP A 110 5.53 1.62 4.57
CA TRP A 110 6.40 1.55 5.74
C TRP A 110 6.37 2.80 6.61
N LYS A 111 6.98 2.64 7.80
CA LYS A 111 7.34 3.69 8.74
C LYS A 111 8.71 3.36 9.37
N PHE A 112 9.31 4.32 10.05
CA PHE A 112 10.51 4.09 10.84
C PHE A 112 10.21 4.21 12.34
N VAL A 113 10.91 3.41 13.14
CA VAL A 113 11.05 3.62 14.58
C VAL A 113 12.50 4.03 14.83
N LEU A 114 12.69 5.22 15.40
CA LEU A 114 14.01 5.76 15.72
C LEU A 114 14.28 5.56 17.20
N HIS A 115 15.48 5.11 17.54
CA HIS A 115 15.94 4.97 18.92
C HIS A 115 16.99 6.02 19.23
N HIS A 116 16.79 6.77 20.30
CA HIS A 116 17.63 7.92 20.64
C HIS A 116 18.65 7.59 21.75
N GLU A 117 19.71 8.38 21.87
CA GLU A 117 20.76 8.22 22.88
C GLU A 117 20.24 8.25 24.33
N ASP A 118 19.14 8.97 24.58
CA ASP A 118 18.50 9.05 25.90
C ASP A 118 17.63 7.82 26.23
N GLY A 119 17.54 6.87 25.31
CA GLY A 119 16.74 5.65 25.41
C GLY A 119 15.27 5.81 25.02
N SER A 120 14.85 7.00 24.58
CA SER A 120 13.51 7.23 24.04
C SER A 120 13.37 6.68 22.62
N GLN A 121 12.12 6.61 22.15
CA GLN A 121 11.76 6.16 20.81
C GLN A 121 10.77 7.12 20.16
N SER A 122 10.89 7.30 18.85
CA SER A 122 9.94 8.06 18.05
C SER A 122 9.55 7.32 16.77
N ASP A 123 8.30 7.50 16.35
CA ASP A 123 7.77 6.97 15.10
C ASP A 123 7.87 8.04 14.01
N VAL A 124 8.33 7.67 12.81
CA VAL A 124 8.33 8.54 11.63
C VAL A 124 7.52 7.88 10.50
N PRO A 125 6.36 8.45 10.13
CA PRO A 125 5.65 9.54 10.80
C PRO A 125 5.06 9.06 12.14
N GLU A 126 4.64 10.00 12.99
CA GLU A 126 4.09 9.70 14.32
C GLU A 126 2.86 8.76 14.29
N GLN A 127 2.15 8.68 13.17
CA GLN A 127 0.94 7.89 13.02
C GLN A 127 0.93 7.11 11.70
N GLY A 128 0.70 5.80 11.80
CA GLY A 128 0.49 4.92 10.65
C GLY A 128 1.76 4.75 9.79
N PHE A 129 1.53 4.38 8.53
CA PHE A 129 2.59 4.26 7.52
C PHE A 129 2.69 5.57 6.74
N GLY A 130 3.91 6.10 6.61
CA GLY A 130 4.16 7.39 5.95
C GLY A 130 4.55 7.30 4.49
N TRP A 131 4.89 6.10 4.03
CA TRP A 131 5.25 5.85 2.65
C TRP A 131 4.41 4.72 2.09
N LYS A 132 4.15 4.80 0.79
CA LYS A 132 3.56 3.72 -0.01
C LYS A 132 4.14 3.78 -1.41
N ILE A 133 4.69 2.66 -1.87
CA ILE A 133 5.22 2.50 -3.22
C ILE A 133 4.49 1.38 -3.92
N TRP A 134 3.92 1.72 -5.07
CA TRP A 134 3.16 0.78 -5.89
C TRP A 134 4.09 -0.14 -6.68
N SER A 135 3.63 -1.36 -6.92
CA SER A 135 4.33 -2.32 -7.76
C SER A 135 4.22 -1.96 -9.24
N ASP A 136 4.96 -2.67 -10.08
CA ASP A 136 4.90 -2.49 -11.54
C ASP A 136 3.62 -3.09 -12.16
N CYS A 137 2.90 -3.91 -11.40
CA CYS A 137 1.60 -4.47 -11.74
C CYS A 137 0.77 -4.58 -10.45
N TRP A 138 -0.23 -3.71 -10.30
CA TRP A 138 -0.98 -3.57 -9.05
C TRP A 138 -2.49 -3.57 -9.26
N TRP A 139 -3.22 -4.10 -8.29
CA TRP A 139 -4.68 -4.01 -8.18
C TRP A 139 -5.07 -3.21 -6.95
N ASP A 140 -5.94 -2.22 -7.17
CA ASP A 140 -6.57 -1.47 -6.08
C ASP A 140 -7.96 -0.98 -6.49
N ASN A 141 -8.90 -1.04 -5.54
CA ASN A 141 -10.25 -0.51 -5.68
C ASN A 141 -10.94 -0.83 -7.02
N GLY A 142 -10.83 -2.07 -7.51
CA GLY A 142 -11.49 -2.50 -8.75
C GLY A 142 -10.73 -2.19 -10.04
N THR A 143 -9.51 -1.66 -9.95
CA THR A 143 -8.72 -1.23 -11.11
C THR A 143 -7.33 -1.84 -11.08
N TRP A 144 -6.89 -2.36 -12.23
CA TRP A 144 -5.49 -2.74 -12.47
C TRP A 144 -4.70 -1.54 -12.98
N GLY A 145 -3.46 -1.42 -12.56
CA GLY A 145 -2.52 -0.44 -13.10
C GLY A 145 -1.07 -0.90 -12.99
N GLY A 146 -0.17 0.01 -13.33
CA GLY A 146 1.26 -0.25 -13.44
C GLY A 146 1.72 -0.43 -14.90
N PRO A 147 3.02 -0.31 -15.17
CA PRO A 147 3.60 -0.50 -16.50
C PRO A 147 3.57 -1.96 -17.00
N ASN A 148 3.40 -2.94 -16.12
CA ASN A 148 3.35 -4.36 -16.43
C ASN A 148 1.92 -4.91 -16.25
N SER A 149 1.59 -5.97 -16.99
CA SER A 149 0.29 -6.65 -16.96
C SER A 149 0.38 -8.15 -16.67
N ASP A 150 1.58 -8.70 -16.47
CA ASP A 150 1.78 -10.14 -16.32
C ASP A 150 1.11 -10.71 -15.05
N CYS A 151 0.97 -9.89 -14.00
CA CYS A 151 0.26 -10.26 -12.78
C CYS A 151 -1.28 -10.20 -12.92
N GLN A 152 -1.79 -9.62 -14.01
CA GLN A 152 -3.21 -9.61 -14.30
C GLN A 152 -3.56 -11.00 -14.81
N GLU A 153 -4.11 -11.84 -13.94
CA GLU A 153 -4.76 -13.05 -14.43
C GLU A 153 -5.86 -12.59 -15.41
N GLY A 154 -5.61 -12.82 -16.70
CA GLY A 154 -6.48 -12.36 -17.79
C GLY A 154 -7.93 -12.69 -17.48
N PRO A 155 -8.89 -11.85 -17.91
CA PRO A 155 -10.26 -11.83 -17.39
C PRO A 155 -10.74 -13.26 -17.28
N ALA A 156 -10.80 -13.76 -16.03
CA ALA A 156 -10.86 -15.19 -15.68
C ALA A 156 -11.45 -15.92 -16.87
N SER A 157 -10.57 -16.51 -17.72
CA SER A 157 -10.96 -17.08 -19.01
C SER A 157 -12.29 -17.72 -18.77
N LEU A 158 -13.39 -17.19 -19.34
CA LEU A 158 -14.76 -17.55 -18.96
C LEU A 158 -14.85 -19.06 -18.89
N LEU A 159 -14.53 -19.65 -17.75
CA LEU A 159 -14.73 -21.04 -17.50
C LEU A 159 -16.23 -21.09 -17.66
N PRO A 160 -16.76 -21.97 -18.53
CA PRO A 160 -18.20 -22.08 -18.72
C PRO A 160 -18.79 -22.69 -17.42
N GLY A 161 -18.68 -21.95 -16.33
CA GLY A 161 -19.33 -22.15 -15.07
C GLY A 161 -20.78 -21.78 -15.25
N PHE A 162 -21.60 -22.53 -14.54
CA PHE A 162 -23.07 -22.56 -14.41
C PHE A 162 -23.91 -21.40 -14.98
N ALA A 163 -23.43 -20.16 -15.01
CA ALA A 163 -24.08 -19.03 -15.68
C ALA A 163 -24.19 -19.20 -17.21
N ALA A 164 -23.17 -19.75 -17.89
CA ALA A 164 -23.21 -19.96 -19.34
C ALA A 164 -24.25 -21.04 -19.73
N SER A 165 -24.32 -22.12 -18.95
CA SER A 165 -25.32 -23.17 -19.11
C SER A 165 -26.73 -22.70 -18.71
N ALA A 166 -26.86 -21.85 -17.69
CA ALA A 166 -28.14 -21.24 -17.34
C ALA A 166 -28.65 -20.28 -18.43
N ALA A 167 -27.77 -19.46 -19.02
CA ALA A 167 -28.13 -18.57 -20.12
C ALA A 167 -28.54 -19.35 -21.38
N ALA A 168 -27.81 -20.41 -21.74
CA ALA A 168 -28.17 -21.28 -22.86
C ALA A 168 -29.51 -22.00 -22.62
N ALA A 169 -29.78 -22.47 -21.41
CA ALA A 169 -31.05 -23.09 -21.05
C ALA A 169 -32.22 -22.08 -21.10
N ALA A 170 -32.01 -20.84 -20.65
CA ALA A 170 -33.01 -19.78 -20.71
C ALA A 170 -33.33 -19.39 -22.17
N ILE A 171 -32.31 -19.29 -23.04
CA ILE A 171 -32.49 -19.02 -24.47
C ILE A 171 -33.22 -20.18 -25.16
N ALA A 172 -32.88 -21.43 -24.84
CA ALA A 172 -33.55 -22.61 -25.38
C ALA A 172 -35.03 -22.69 -24.94
N MET A 173 -35.32 -22.41 -23.67
CA MET A 173 -36.69 -22.32 -23.14
C MET A 173 -37.50 -21.22 -23.83
N ALA A 174 -36.92 -20.02 -24.02
CA ALA A 174 -37.56 -18.91 -24.72
C ALA A 174 -37.85 -19.26 -26.18
N ALA A 175 -36.91 -19.91 -26.88
CA ALA A 175 -37.10 -20.36 -28.26
C ALA A 175 -38.18 -21.46 -28.38
N LEU A 176 -38.26 -22.38 -27.41
CA LEU A 176 -39.31 -23.40 -27.36
C LEU A 176 -40.70 -22.80 -27.10
N MET A 177 -40.79 -21.76 -26.26
CA MET A 177 -42.05 -21.06 -26.00
C MET A 177 -42.50 -20.24 -27.22
N ALA A 178 -41.59 -19.54 -27.90
CA ALA A 178 -41.90 -18.75 -29.10
C ALA A 178 -42.33 -19.60 -30.32
N ARG A 179 -42.11 -20.92 -30.31
CA ARG A 179 -42.49 -21.85 -31.38
C ARG A 179 -43.87 -22.49 -31.20
N ARG A 180 -44.58 -22.18 -30.10
CA ARG A 180 -45.91 -22.71 -29.78
C ARG A 180 -47.06 -21.74 -30.08
N ASP A 181 -46.75 -20.55 -30.57
CA ASP A 181 -47.70 -19.66 -31.25
C ASP A 181 -47.67 -19.92 -32.78
#